data_AF-I3XZ47-F1
#
_entry.id   AF-I3XZ47-F1
#
_cell.length_a   1.000
_cell.length_b   1.000
_cell.length_c   1.000
_cell.angle_alpha   90.00
_cell.angle_beta   90.00
_cell.angle_gamma   90.00
#
_symmetry.space_group_name_H-M   'P 1'
#
loop_
_entity.id
_entity.type
_entity.pdbx_description
1 polymer ?
#
loop_
_entity_poly.entity_id
_entity_poly.type
_entity_poly.pdbx_seq_one_letter_code
_entity_poly.pdbx_strand_id
1 'polypeptide(L)'
;MSNIPLLNLLYMLVPLGCVALLYFVWVGKKGEILFATLRMSVQLIAIGYVLVSLFSTESTLYLFALVVVMVVSASLIVRRNIRHKDWKTYATIFFSIGIAGSLNLAWVLFLVLELENPLDARFVIPLAGMIYANAMNAISLCAERYEKEKEHHEMEKARSIALKASMMPQINTFLAVGFVSLPGMMTGQILSGIDPLIAVRYQIVVMAMMLSSGAMSNFIYMYFSVRRA
;
A
#
# COMPACT_ATOMS: atom_id res chain seq x y z
N MET A 1 -13.49 9.54 21.33
CA MET A 1 -13.69 8.19 20.74
C MET A 1 -13.87 7.20 21.89
N SER A 2 -14.81 6.26 21.78
CA SER A 2 -15.00 5.19 22.78
C SER A 2 -13.80 4.23 22.75
N ASN A 3 -13.18 3.96 23.90
CA ASN A 3 -12.16 2.94 24.01
C ASN A 3 -12.78 1.56 23.72
N ILE A 4 -12.20 0.80 22.80
CA ILE A 4 -12.66 -0.55 22.46
C ILE A 4 -11.82 -1.54 23.28
N PRO A 5 -12.39 -2.24 24.27
CA PRO A 5 -11.66 -3.25 25.03
C PRO A 5 -11.10 -4.34 24.11
N LEU A 6 -9.93 -4.88 24.44
CA LEU A 6 -9.29 -5.93 23.64
C LEU A 6 -10.21 -7.16 23.46
N LEU A 7 -11.03 -7.45 24.46
CA LEU A 7 -12.01 -8.54 24.43
C LEU A 7 -13.08 -8.32 23.35
N ASN A 8 -13.50 -7.08 23.12
CA ASN A 8 -14.52 -6.76 22.12
C ASN A 8 -14.00 -6.97 20.70
N LEU A 9 -12.68 -6.92 20.49
CA LEU A 9 -12.07 -7.25 19.19
C LEU A 9 -12.27 -8.72 18.82
N LEU A 10 -12.44 -9.63 19.81
CA LEU A 10 -12.69 -11.05 19.54
C LEU A 10 -14.03 -11.30 18.83
N TYR A 11 -15.00 -10.39 18.96
CA TYR A 11 -16.26 -10.51 18.22
C TYR A 11 -16.06 -10.47 16.70
N MET A 12 -14.99 -9.85 16.20
CA MET A 12 -14.66 -9.85 14.78
C MET A 12 -14.14 -11.21 14.28
N LEU A 13 -13.80 -12.15 15.17
CA LEU A 13 -13.42 -13.51 14.78
C LEU A 13 -14.60 -14.29 14.20
N VAL A 14 -15.85 -13.95 14.53
CA VAL A 14 -17.04 -14.63 13.99
C VAL A 14 -17.18 -14.42 12.48
N PRO A 15 -17.28 -13.18 11.95
CA PRO A 15 -17.35 -12.97 10.50
C PRO A 15 -16.07 -13.44 9.79
N LEU A 16 -14.89 -13.27 10.40
CA LEU A 16 -13.63 -13.78 9.85
C LEU A 16 -13.62 -15.32 9.77
N GLY A 17 -14.19 -16.00 10.75
CA GLY A 17 -14.34 -17.46 10.79
C GLY A 17 -15.23 -17.97 9.65
N CYS A 18 -16.36 -17.29 9.41
CA CYS A 18 -17.23 -17.59 8.27
C CYS A 18 -16.47 -17.47 6.93
N VAL A 19 -15.71 -16.39 6.74
CA VAL A 19 -14.90 -16.20 5.53
C VAL A 19 -13.80 -17.25 5.45
N ALA A 20 -13.14 -17.60 6.56
CA ALA A 20 -12.11 -18.62 6.60
C ALA A 20 -12.63 -20.00 6.21
N LEU A 21 -13.84 -20.37 6.67
CA LEU A 21 -14.50 -21.62 6.29
C LEU A 21 -14.85 -21.65 4.80
N LEU A 22 -15.53 -20.61 4.29
CA LEU A 22 -15.91 -20.55 2.87
C LEU A 22 -14.69 -20.51 1.96
N TYR A 23 -13.66 -19.73 2.32
CA TYR A 23 -12.41 -19.68 1.58
C TYR A 23 -11.71 -21.04 1.58
N PHE A 24 -11.72 -21.76 2.70
CA PHE A 24 -11.20 -23.12 2.74
C PHE A 24 -11.99 -24.07 1.83
N VAL A 25 -13.31 -24.03 1.85
CA VAL A 25 -14.17 -24.89 1.02
C VAL A 25 -13.99 -24.61 -0.48
N TRP A 26 -13.88 -23.34 -0.89
CA TRP A 26 -13.83 -22.96 -2.31
C TRP A 26 -12.41 -22.87 -2.89
N VAL A 27 -11.41 -22.49 -2.09
CA VAL A 27 -10.02 -22.28 -2.55
C VAL A 27 -9.09 -23.40 -2.09
N GLY A 28 -9.48 -24.21 -1.10
CA GLY A 28 -8.71 -25.36 -0.62
C GLY A 28 -7.49 -25.02 0.24
N LYS A 29 -7.16 -23.74 0.43
CA LYS A 29 -6.00 -23.30 1.20
C LYS A 29 -6.31 -23.15 2.69
N LYS A 30 -5.95 -24.17 3.47
CA LYS A 30 -6.07 -24.16 4.94
C LYS A 30 -5.12 -23.12 5.54
N GLY A 31 -5.66 -22.27 6.41
CA GLY A 31 -4.85 -21.41 7.30
C GLY A 31 -4.30 -20.11 6.69
N GLU A 32 -4.52 -19.82 5.40
CA GLU A 32 -4.04 -18.55 4.81
C GLU A 32 -4.64 -17.32 5.49
N ILE A 33 -5.95 -17.34 5.73
CA ILE A 33 -6.66 -16.27 6.46
C ILE A 33 -6.19 -16.23 7.91
N LEU A 34 -6.10 -17.37 8.60
CA LEU A 34 -5.66 -17.41 10.00
C LEU A 34 -4.25 -16.84 10.17
N PHE A 35 -3.31 -17.23 9.30
CA PHE A 35 -1.95 -16.72 9.31
C PHE A 35 -1.91 -15.21 8.99
N ALA A 36 -2.71 -14.75 8.01
CA ALA A 36 -2.80 -13.33 7.67
C ALA A 36 -3.36 -12.51 8.84
N THR A 37 -4.43 -12.98 9.50
CA THR A 37 -5.03 -12.33 10.66
C THR A 37 -4.04 -12.24 11.81
N LEU A 38 -3.39 -13.36 12.19
CA LEU A 38 -2.43 -13.39 13.29
C LEU A 38 -1.25 -12.43 13.00
N ARG A 39 -0.67 -12.52 11.79
CA ARG A 39 0.44 -11.65 11.37
C ARG A 39 0.05 -10.18 11.42
N MET A 40 -1.13 -9.83 10.89
CA MET A 40 -1.63 -8.45 10.92
C MET A 40 -1.80 -7.95 12.35
N SER A 41 -2.43 -8.72 13.24
CA SER A 41 -2.64 -8.33 14.64
C SER A 41 -1.32 -8.08 15.37
N VAL A 42 -0.35 -8.98 15.23
CA VAL A 42 0.98 -8.82 15.84
C VAL A 42 1.69 -7.59 15.27
N GLN A 43 1.64 -7.39 13.95
CA GLN A 43 2.28 -6.24 13.30
C GLN A 43 1.67 -4.90 13.72
N LEU A 44 0.34 -4.81 13.83
CA LEU A 44 -0.36 -3.59 14.25
C LEU A 44 -0.06 -3.22 15.71
N ILE A 45 0.03 -4.21 16.60
CA ILE A 45 0.43 -3.98 17.99
C ILE A 45 1.88 -3.52 18.05
N ALA A 46 2.78 -4.22 17.34
CA ALA A 46 4.20 -3.89 17.31
C ALA A 46 4.45 -2.49 16.75
N ILE A 47 3.84 -2.13 15.62
CA ILE A 47 4.01 -0.80 15.03
C ILE A 47 3.43 0.29 15.93
N GLY A 48 2.35 0.02 16.67
CA GLY A 48 1.82 0.95 17.67
C GLY A 48 2.89 1.36 18.69
N TYR A 49 3.64 0.39 19.25
CA TYR A 49 4.75 0.67 20.17
C TYR A 49 5.91 1.40 19.48
N VAL A 50 6.28 0.99 18.27
CA VAL A 50 7.34 1.67 17.49
C VAL A 50 7.00 3.14 17.25
N LEU A 51 5.74 3.46 16.91
CA LEU A 51 5.30 4.83 16.68
C LEU A 51 5.39 5.69 17.94
N VAL A 52 5.02 5.16 19.11
CA VAL A 52 5.18 5.87 20.38
C VAL A 52 6.63 6.25 20.61
N SER A 53 7.57 5.31 20.45
CA SER A 53 9.01 5.58 20.60
C SER A 53 9.56 6.53 19.54
N LEU A 54 9.06 6.45 18.31
CA LEU A 54 9.52 7.28 17.21
C LEU A 54 9.07 8.74 17.41
N PHE A 55 7.82 8.95 17.83
CA PHE A 55 7.30 10.28 18.12
C PHE A 55 7.88 10.91 19.39
N SER A 56 8.41 10.13 20.34
CA SER A 56 9.09 10.67 21.52
C SER A 56 10.57 11.02 21.27
N THR A 57 11.22 10.35 20.32
CA THR A 57 12.67 10.47 20.10
C THR A 57 13.03 11.47 18.99
N GLU A 58 12.07 11.80 18.11
CA GLU A 58 12.24 12.72 16.96
C GLU A 58 13.47 12.44 16.08
N SER A 59 13.93 11.18 16.05
CA SER A 59 15.15 10.81 15.32
C SER A 59 14.86 10.45 13.87
N THR A 60 15.47 11.20 12.96
CA THR A 60 15.42 10.96 11.50
C THR A 60 15.95 9.59 11.11
N LEU A 61 16.90 9.03 11.87
CA LEU A 61 17.45 7.71 11.59
C LEU A 61 16.40 6.61 11.76
N TYR A 62 15.61 6.64 12.84
CA TYR A 62 14.54 5.67 13.05
C TYR A 62 13.41 5.83 12.02
N LEU A 63 13.11 7.06 11.62
CA LEU A 63 12.16 7.34 10.54
C LEU A 63 12.61 6.73 9.21
N PHE A 64 13.86 6.97 8.80
CA PHE A 64 14.41 6.41 7.57
C PHE A 64 14.47 4.88 7.61
N ALA A 65 14.90 4.32 8.74
CA ALA A 65 14.92 2.87 8.95
C ALA A 65 13.51 2.26 8.79
N LEU A 66 12.49 2.91 9.35
CA LEU A 66 11.10 2.46 9.21
C LEU A 66 10.64 2.50 7.75
N VAL A 67 10.92 3.59 7.03
CA VAL A 67 10.59 3.70 5.59
C VAL A 67 11.26 2.58 4.78
N VAL A 68 12.54 2.28 5.04
CA VAL A 68 13.23 1.16 4.39
C VAL A 68 12.54 -0.17 4.69
N VAL A 69 12.17 -0.42 5.96
CA VAL A 69 11.43 -1.63 6.36
C VAL A 69 10.10 -1.74 5.61
N MET A 70 9.41 -0.63 5.37
CA MET A 70 8.16 -0.60 4.61
C MET A 70 8.38 -1.02 3.14
N VAL A 71 9.39 -0.48 2.47
CA VAL A 71 9.71 -0.83 1.08
C VAL A 71 10.15 -2.29 0.95
N VAL A 72 10.99 -2.78 1.87
CA VAL A 72 11.40 -4.20 1.93
C VAL A 72 10.18 -5.09 2.12
N SER A 73 9.33 -4.78 3.10
CA SER A 73 8.14 -5.56 3.41
C SER A 73 7.16 -5.59 2.24
N ALA A 74 6.90 -4.44 1.61
CA ALA A 74 6.09 -4.32 0.41
C ALA A 74 6.61 -5.23 -0.71
N SER A 75 7.91 -5.16 -0.99
CA SER A 75 8.56 -5.95 -2.05
C SER A 75 8.48 -7.45 -1.80
N LEU A 76 8.63 -7.88 -0.54
CA LEU A 76 8.48 -9.28 -0.14
C LEU A 76 7.03 -9.78 -0.30
N ILE A 77 6.03 -8.93 -0.05
CA ILE A 77 4.62 -9.25 -0.25
C ILE A 77 4.32 -9.44 -1.74
N VAL A 78 4.80 -8.54 -2.61
CA VAL A 78 4.64 -8.67 -4.07
C VAL A 78 5.23 -9.99 -4.57
N ARG A 79 6.45 -10.34 -4.12
CA ARG A 79 7.14 -11.59 -4.50
C ARG A 79 6.34 -12.85 -4.18
N ARG A 80 5.40 -12.81 -3.22
CA ARG A 80 4.53 -13.95 -2.90
C ARG A 80 3.54 -14.27 -4.03
N ASN A 81 3.16 -13.27 -4.82
CA ASN A 81 2.14 -13.37 -5.86
C ASN A 81 2.68 -13.73 -7.26
N ILE A 82 4.00 -13.87 -7.40
CA ILE A 82 4.69 -14.10 -8.68
C ILE A 82 5.26 -15.52 -8.71
N ARG A 83 5.21 -16.20 -9.87
CA ARG A 83 5.77 -17.55 -10.04
C ARG A 83 7.29 -17.54 -9.94
N HIS A 84 7.94 -16.57 -10.57
CA HIS A 84 9.40 -16.42 -10.58
C HIS A 84 9.88 -15.65 -9.35
N LYS A 85 10.60 -16.34 -8.46
CA LYS A 85 11.04 -15.80 -7.16
C LYS A 85 12.55 -15.59 -7.08
N ASP A 86 13.20 -15.25 -8.19
CA ASP A 86 14.63 -14.98 -8.24
C ASP A 86 14.97 -13.62 -7.60
N TRP A 87 16.25 -13.46 -7.25
CA TRP A 87 16.74 -12.22 -6.63
C TRP A 87 16.63 -11.01 -7.57
N LYS A 88 16.75 -11.20 -8.89
CA LYS A 88 16.68 -10.09 -9.85
C LYS A 88 15.26 -9.56 -9.97
N THR A 89 14.24 -10.42 -9.90
CA THR A 89 12.83 -10.00 -9.84
C THR A 89 12.54 -9.25 -8.54
N TYR A 90 13.04 -9.74 -7.39
CA TYR A 90 12.92 -9.01 -6.13
C TYR A 90 13.57 -7.63 -6.20
N ALA A 91 14.79 -7.52 -6.74
CA ALA A 91 15.48 -6.24 -6.90
C ALA A 91 14.69 -5.29 -7.81
N THR A 92 14.13 -5.78 -8.92
CA THR A 92 13.27 -4.95 -9.79
C THR A 92 12.06 -4.42 -9.04
N ILE A 93 11.34 -5.26 -8.29
CA ILE A 93 10.20 -4.82 -7.48
C ILE A 93 10.64 -3.78 -6.44
N PHE A 94 11.74 -4.06 -5.73
CA PHE A 94 12.26 -3.18 -4.68
C PHE A 94 12.62 -1.79 -5.23
N PHE A 95 13.33 -1.72 -6.34
CA PHE A 95 13.67 -0.44 -6.96
C PHE A 95 12.46 0.23 -7.60
N SER A 96 11.52 -0.52 -8.18
CA SER A 96 10.27 0.06 -8.70
C SER A 96 9.45 0.75 -7.61
N ILE A 97 9.20 0.07 -6.48
CA ILE A 97 8.46 0.62 -5.34
C ILE A 97 9.26 1.74 -4.68
N GLY A 98 10.55 1.51 -4.43
CA GLY A 98 11.42 2.44 -3.73
C GLY A 98 11.61 3.75 -4.49
N ILE A 99 11.92 3.70 -5.79
CA ILE A 99 12.17 4.90 -6.60
C ILE A 99 10.87 5.68 -6.81
N ALA A 100 9.82 5.03 -7.32
CA ALA A 100 8.56 5.73 -7.61
C ALA A 100 7.89 6.24 -6.33
N GLY A 101 7.87 5.42 -5.28
CA GLY A 101 7.26 5.77 -4.01
C GLY A 101 8.01 6.89 -3.29
N SER A 102 9.34 6.78 -3.16
CA SER A 102 10.13 7.82 -2.48
C SER A 102 10.18 9.14 -3.25
N LEU A 103 10.18 9.12 -4.60
CA LEU A 103 10.03 10.35 -5.40
C LEU A 103 8.69 11.03 -5.14
N ASN A 104 7.58 10.28 -5.15
CA ASN A 104 6.26 10.86 -4.86
C ASN A 104 6.17 11.37 -3.41
N LEU A 105 6.73 10.62 -2.45
CA LEU A 105 6.75 11.02 -1.05
C LEU A 105 7.55 12.31 -0.85
N ALA A 106 8.74 12.40 -1.43
CA ALA A 106 9.56 13.61 -1.38
C ALA A 106 8.86 14.78 -2.08
N TRP A 107 8.26 14.56 -3.25
CA TRP A 107 7.51 15.59 -3.96
C TRP A 107 6.40 16.19 -3.10
N VAL A 108 5.60 15.33 -2.44
CA VAL A 108 4.51 15.80 -1.57
C VAL A 108 5.04 16.54 -0.35
N LEU A 109 6.02 15.98 0.35
CA LEU A 109 6.51 16.55 1.61
C LEU A 109 7.25 17.88 1.42
N PHE A 110 8.08 17.99 0.38
CA PHE A 110 8.94 19.16 0.18
C PHE A 110 8.32 20.24 -0.71
N LEU A 111 7.41 19.90 -1.63
CA LEU A 111 6.88 20.85 -2.60
C LEU A 111 5.39 21.16 -2.43
N VAL A 112 4.59 20.22 -1.91
CA VAL A 112 3.12 20.36 -1.90
C VAL A 112 2.60 20.80 -0.54
N LEU A 113 3.09 20.21 0.54
CA LEU A 113 2.53 20.42 1.89
C LEU A 113 3.09 21.64 2.63
N GLU A 114 4.16 22.26 2.12
CA GLU A 114 4.79 23.46 2.71
C GLU A 114 4.97 23.37 4.24
N LEU A 115 5.40 22.19 4.72
CA LEU A 115 5.57 21.92 6.15
C LEU A 115 6.79 22.68 6.71
N GLU A 116 6.69 23.19 7.94
CA GLU A 116 7.85 23.75 8.67
C GLU A 116 8.99 22.72 8.78
N ASN A 117 8.63 21.46 9.03
CA ASN A 117 9.55 20.32 8.97
C ASN A 117 9.00 19.25 8.00
N PRO A 118 9.54 19.16 6.77
CA PRO A 118 9.12 18.16 5.79
C PRO A 118 9.35 16.70 6.23
N LEU A 119 10.20 16.47 7.23
CA LEU A 119 10.53 15.16 7.76
C LEU A 119 9.80 14.84 9.08
N ASP A 120 8.72 15.56 9.39
CA ASP A 120 7.86 15.22 10.53
C ASP A 120 7.25 13.81 10.33
N ALA A 121 7.56 12.92 11.25
CA ALA A 121 7.11 11.54 11.25
C ALA A 121 5.57 11.39 11.21
N ARG A 122 4.82 12.36 11.75
CA ARG A 122 3.34 12.38 11.74
C ARG A 122 2.78 12.49 10.33
N PHE A 123 3.52 13.08 9.40
CA PHE A 123 3.16 13.17 7.98
C PHE A 123 3.86 12.08 7.16
N VAL A 124 5.17 11.90 7.37
CA VAL A 124 5.98 10.97 6.57
C VAL A 124 5.45 9.55 6.69
N ILE A 125 5.15 9.06 7.89
CA ILE A 125 4.80 7.64 8.10
C ILE A 125 3.45 7.28 7.47
N PRO A 126 2.35 8.04 7.71
CA PRO A 126 1.07 7.73 7.06
C PRO A 126 1.14 7.87 5.53
N LEU A 127 1.79 8.91 5.01
CA LEU A 127 1.90 9.13 3.57
C LEU A 127 2.74 8.04 2.90
N ALA A 128 3.89 7.69 3.49
CA ALA A 128 4.71 6.55 3.07
C ALA A 128 3.90 5.24 3.07
N GLY A 129 3.12 5.00 4.13
CA GLY A 129 2.26 3.83 4.25
C GLY A 129 1.29 3.70 3.10
N MET A 130 0.58 4.78 2.77
CA MET A 130 -0.37 4.80 1.66
C MET A 130 0.32 4.63 0.30
N ILE A 131 1.45 5.31 0.08
CA ILE A 131 2.22 5.25 -1.17
C ILE A 131 2.75 3.83 -1.41
N TYR A 132 3.49 3.26 -0.46
CA TYR A 132 4.13 1.97 -0.66
C TYR A 132 3.12 0.81 -0.67
N ALA A 133 2.03 0.91 0.10
CA ALA A 133 0.95 -0.08 0.03
C ALA A 133 0.22 -0.03 -1.32
N ASN A 134 -0.01 1.15 -1.89
CA ASN A 134 -0.60 1.28 -3.22
C ASN A 134 0.33 0.69 -4.29
N ALA A 135 1.60 1.08 -4.29
CA ALA A 135 2.61 0.56 -5.21
C ALA A 135 2.74 -0.98 -5.15
N MET A 136 2.74 -1.54 -3.94
CA MET A 136 2.73 -2.98 -3.70
C MET A 136 1.53 -3.68 -4.35
N ASN A 137 0.32 -3.14 -4.16
CA ASN A 137 -0.89 -3.72 -4.73
C ASN A 137 -0.91 -3.60 -6.27
N ALA A 138 -0.48 -2.44 -6.79
CA ALA A 138 -0.38 -2.18 -8.22
C ALA A 138 0.54 -3.20 -8.90
N ILE A 139 1.78 -3.35 -8.41
CA ILE A 139 2.74 -4.29 -9.00
C ILE A 139 2.29 -5.73 -8.80
N SER A 140 1.71 -6.08 -7.65
CA SER A 140 1.21 -7.45 -7.41
C SER A 140 0.22 -7.90 -8.47
N LEU A 141 -0.76 -7.04 -8.79
CA LEU A 141 -1.75 -7.31 -9.83
C LEU A 141 -1.13 -7.27 -11.23
N CYS A 142 -0.24 -6.30 -11.47
CA CYS A 142 0.38 -6.12 -12.78
C CYS A 142 1.28 -7.31 -13.14
N ALA A 143 2.12 -7.75 -12.21
CA ALA A 143 3.04 -8.86 -12.39
C ALA A 143 2.30 -10.19 -12.59
N GLU A 144 1.32 -10.48 -11.72
CA GLU A 144 0.51 -11.70 -11.83
C GLU A 144 -0.24 -11.77 -13.16
N ARG A 145 -0.85 -10.65 -13.58
CA ARG A 145 -1.60 -10.61 -14.83
C ARG A 145 -0.67 -10.74 -16.03
N TYR A 146 0.47 -10.06 -16.01
CA TYR A 146 1.45 -10.13 -17.09
C TYR A 146 2.02 -11.54 -17.27
N GLU A 147 2.30 -12.27 -16.18
CA GLU A 147 2.76 -13.67 -16.25
C GLU A 147 1.76 -14.59 -16.95
N LYS A 148 0.45 -14.32 -16.81
CA LYS A 148 -0.61 -15.09 -17.48
C LYS A 148 -0.79 -14.66 -18.94
N GLU A 149 -0.85 -13.37 -19.21
CA GLU A 149 -1.15 -12.86 -20.55
C GLU A 149 0.01 -13.09 -21.54
N LYS A 150 1.27 -13.13 -21.07
CA LYS A 150 2.42 -13.43 -21.93
C LYS A 150 2.42 -14.85 -22.50
N GLU A 151 1.65 -15.77 -21.91
CA GLU A 151 1.51 -17.14 -22.43
C GLU A 151 0.61 -17.19 -23.69
N HIS A 152 -0.19 -16.15 -23.93
CA HIS A 152 -1.21 -16.13 -25.00
C HIS A 152 -1.12 -14.93 -25.95
N HIS A 153 -0.30 -13.92 -25.63
CA HIS A 153 -0.23 -12.67 -26.37
C HIS A 153 1.21 -12.19 -26.56
N GLU A 154 1.42 -11.44 -27.66
CA GLU A 154 2.62 -10.64 -27.87
C GLU A 154 2.91 -9.76 -26.66
N MET A 155 4.19 -9.57 -26.39
CA MET A 155 4.70 -8.89 -25.21
C MET A 155 4.08 -7.52 -24.96
N GLU A 156 3.92 -6.71 -26.02
CA GLU A 156 3.33 -5.38 -25.93
C GLU A 156 1.86 -5.41 -25.53
N LYS A 157 1.11 -6.38 -26.07
CA LYS A 157 -0.31 -6.58 -25.77
C LYS A 157 -0.50 -7.12 -24.35
N ALA A 158 0.31 -8.10 -23.95
CA ALA A 158 0.31 -8.62 -22.58
C ALA A 158 0.62 -7.52 -21.55
N ARG A 159 1.61 -6.66 -21.84
CA ARG A 159 1.96 -5.49 -21.00
C ARG A 159 0.78 -4.53 -20.88
N SER A 160 0.13 -4.18 -21.99
CA SER A 160 -1.01 -3.25 -22.00
C SER A 160 -2.20 -3.79 -21.18
N ILE A 161 -2.54 -5.07 -21.36
CA ILE A 161 -3.62 -5.74 -20.60
C ILE A 161 -3.30 -5.73 -19.11
N ALA A 162 -2.08 -6.11 -18.73
CA ALA A 162 -1.65 -6.19 -17.34
C ALA A 162 -1.64 -4.81 -16.65
N LEU A 163 -1.10 -3.78 -17.33
CA LEU A 163 -1.09 -2.40 -16.84
C LEU A 163 -2.52 -1.90 -16.62
N LYS A 164 -3.39 -2.03 -17.64
CA LYS A 164 -4.79 -1.63 -17.53
C LYS A 164 -5.47 -2.32 -16.36
N ALA A 165 -5.34 -3.65 -16.25
CA ALA A 165 -5.97 -4.43 -15.20
C ALA A 165 -5.52 -4.02 -13.80
N SER A 166 -4.22 -3.81 -13.60
CA SER A 166 -3.66 -3.40 -12.31
C SER A 166 -4.05 -1.99 -11.87
N MET A 167 -4.35 -1.09 -12.81
CA MET A 167 -4.75 0.29 -12.52
C MET A 167 -6.26 0.45 -12.31
N MET A 168 -7.08 -0.53 -12.73
CA MET A 168 -8.55 -0.45 -12.58
C MET A 168 -8.99 -0.13 -11.14
N PRO A 169 -8.47 -0.79 -10.07
CA PRO A 169 -8.91 -0.48 -8.71
C PRO A 169 -8.64 0.97 -8.32
N GLN A 170 -7.51 1.54 -8.74
CA GLN A 170 -7.12 2.91 -8.40
C GLN A 170 -7.97 3.94 -9.14
N ILE A 171 -8.23 3.69 -10.43
CA ILE A 171 -9.13 4.52 -11.24
C ILE A 171 -10.55 4.47 -10.64
N ASN A 172 -11.03 3.30 -10.25
CA ASN A 172 -12.33 3.16 -9.61
C ASN A 172 -12.40 3.92 -8.28
N THR A 173 -11.34 3.90 -7.46
CA THR A 173 -11.28 4.71 -6.23
C THR A 173 -11.35 6.22 -6.55
N PHE A 174 -10.70 6.68 -7.61
CA PHE A 174 -10.80 8.08 -8.07
C PHE A 174 -12.21 8.47 -8.48
N LEU A 175 -12.92 7.58 -9.17
CA LEU A 175 -14.31 7.83 -9.58
C LEU A 175 -15.29 7.76 -8.40
N ALA A 176 -14.98 6.92 -7.39
CA ALA A 176 -15.85 6.67 -6.26
C ALA A 176 -15.68 7.66 -5.10
N VAL A 177 -14.51 8.29 -4.95
CA VAL A 177 -14.21 9.16 -3.82
C VAL A 177 -15.11 10.41 -3.83
N GLY A 178 -15.64 10.77 -2.67
CA GLY A 178 -16.56 11.90 -2.51
C GLY A 178 -18.03 11.59 -2.77
N PHE A 179 -18.33 10.52 -3.53
CA PHE A 179 -19.72 10.08 -3.79
C PHE A 179 -20.09 8.79 -3.07
N VAL A 180 -19.29 7.74 -3.27
CA VAL A 180 -19.55 6.38 -2.74
C VAL A 180 -18.75 6.14 -1.46
N SER A 181 -17.58 6.76 -1.35
CA SER A 181 -16.70 6.61 -0.19
C SER A 181 -16.14 7.94 0.26
N LEU A 182 -16.15 8.15 1.58
CA LEU A 182 -15.40 9.22 2.24
C LEU A 182 -14.12 8.62 2.83
N PRO A 183 -12.93 9.09 2.40
CA PRO A 183 -11.67 8.54 2.88
C PRO A 183 -11.50 8.66 4.38
N GLY A 184 -10.96 7.61 5.01
CA GLY A 184 -10.81 7.54 6.47
C GLY A 184 -9.90 8.62 7.06
N MET A 185 -8.85 9.03 6.34
CA MET A 185 -7.97 10.13 6.79
C MET A 185 -8.72 11.46 6.82
N MET A 186 -9.46 11.77 5.74
CA MET A 186 -10.28 12.98 5.64
C MET A 186 -11.38 13.03 6.71
N THR A 187 -12.14 11.94 6.88
CA THR A 187 -13.18 11.88 7.91
C THR A 187 -12.58 11.95 9.31
N GLY A 188 -11.43 11.30 9.54
CA GLY A 188 -10.68 11.39 10.79
C GLY A 188 -10.28 12.83 11.13
N GLN A 189 -9.76 13.58 10.16
CA GLN A 189 -9.38 14.99 10.32
C GLN A 189 -10.59 15.88 10.64
N ILE A 190 -11.71 15.69 9.94
CA ILE A 190 -12.95 16.42 10.21
C ILE A 190 -13.47 16.11 11.62
N LEU A 191 -13.48 14.83 12.01
CA LEU A 191 -13.89 14.42 13.35
C LEU A 191 -12.94 14.90 14.46
N SER A 192 -11.69 15.21 14.13
CA SER A 192 -10.74 15.87 15.05
C SER A 192 -10.84 17.40 15.05
N GLY A 193 -11.81 17.99 14.35
CA GLY A 193 -12.07 19.43 14.34
C GLY A 193 -11.31 20.24 13.29
N ILE A 194 -10.65 19.59 12.32
CA ILE A 194 -10.04 20.29 11.18
C ILE A 194 -11.16 20.75 10.22
N ASP A 195 -11.00 21.95 9.66
CA ASP A 195 -11.93 22.48 8.67
C ASP A 195 -12.11 21.50 7.48
N PRO A 196 -13.36 21.19 7.08
CA PRO A 196 -13.62 20.25 6.01
C PRO A 196 -12.94 20.59 4.68
N LEU A 197 -12.83 21.87 4.30
CA LEU A 197 -12.17 22.25 3.05
C LEU A 197 -10.67 22.02 3.11
N ILE A 198 -10.05 22.19 4.28
CA ILE A 198 -8.64 21.81 4.49
C ILE A 198 -8.48 20.29 4.33
N ALA A 199 -9.33 19.50 4.99
CA ALA A 199 -9.28 18.04 4.91
C ALA A 199 -9.48 17.53 3.47
N VAL A 200 -10.37 18.15 2.68
CA VAL A 200 -10.56 17.86 1.25
C VAL A 200 -9.27 18.10 0.46
N ARG A 201 -8.56 19.22 0.67
CA ARG A 201 -7.31 19.54 -0.04
C ARG A 201 -6.23 18.51 0.23
N TYR A 202 -6.04 18.13 1.51
CA TYR A 202 -5.14 17.04 1.87
C TYR A 202 -5.53 15.73 1.19
N GLN A 203 -6.83 15.43 1.15
CA GLN A 203 -7.30 14.21 0.51
C GLN A 203 -7.05 14.19 -1.00
N ILE A 204 -7.20 15.33 -1.70
CA ILE A 204 -6.87 15.42 -3.13
C ILE A 204 -5.38 15.10 -3.36
N VAL A 205 -4.48 15.64 -2.53
CA VAL A 205 -3.04 15.33 -2.58
C VAL A 205 -2.79 13.83 -2.37
N VAL A 206 -3.43 13.24 -1.36
CA VAL A 206 -3.33 11.81 -1.05
C VAL A 206 -3.79 10.94 -2.22
N MET A 207 -4.92 11.30 -2.85
CA MET A 207 -5.43 10.56 -4.01
C MET A 207 -4.44 10.67 -5.18
N ALA A 208 -3.99 11.88 -5.52
CA ALA A 208 -3.05 12.12 -6.60
C ALA A 208 -1.74 11.34 -6.43
N MET A 209 -1.13 11.39 -5.24
CA MET A 209 0.12 10.66 -4.97
C MET A 209 -0.06 9.14 -5.01
N MET A 210 -1.21 8.62 -4.60
CA MET A 210 -1.51 7.18 -4.63
C MET A 210 -1.58 6.66 -6.06
N LEU A 211 -2.32 7.35 -6.94
CA LEU A 211 -2.39 6.97 -8.35
C LEU A 211 -1.03 7.11 -9.05
N SER A 212 -0.33 8.22 -8.81
CA SER A 212 0.98 8.50 -9.39
C SER A 212 2.02 7.45 -8.98
N SER A 213 2.15 7.17 -7.69
CA SER A 213 3.10 6.18 -7.18
C SER A 213 2.80 4.77 -7.67
N GLY A 214 1.53 4.36 -7.69
CA GLY A 214 1.11 3.06 -8.22
C GLY A 214 1.43 2.91 -9.71
N ALA A 215 1.05 3.90 -10.53
CA ALA A 215 1.28 3.90 -11.97
C ALA A 215 2.77 3.93 -12.32
N MET A 216 3.54 4.83 -11.70
CA MET A 216 4.98 4.92 -11.91
C MET A 216 5.70 3.63 -11.52
N SER A 217 5.32 3.02 -10.38
CA SER A 217 5.88 1.74 -9.94
C SER A 217 5.66 0.64 -10.99
N ASN A 218 4.45 0.57 -11.54
CA ASN A 218 4.11 -0.36 -12.62
C ASN A 218 4.91 -0.11 -13.91
N PHE A 219 5.07 1.16 -14.32
CA PHE A 219 5.84 1.48 -15.53
C PHE A 219 7.32 1.12 -15.38
N ILE A 220 7.93 1.44 -14.23
CA ILE A 220 9.32 1.07 -13.94
C ILE A 220 9.44 -0.46 -13.89
N TYR A 221 8.53 -1.15 -13.19
CA TYR A 221 8.52 -2.61 -13.10
C TYR A 221 8.42 -3.25 -14.49
N MET A 222 7.48 -2.81 -15.31
CA MET A 222 7.28 -3.36 -16.66
C MET A 222 8.46 -3.06 -17.57
N TYR A 223 9.04 -1.87 -17.52
CA TYR A 223 10.22 -1.52 -18.32
C TYR A 223 11.39 -2.48 -18.08
N PHE A 224 11.69 -2.79 -16.82
CA PHE A 224 12.78 -3.70 -16.46
C PHE A 224 12.43 -5.17 -16.60
N SER A 225 11.16 -5.55 -16.42
CA SER A 225 10.72 -6.95 -16.56
C SER A 225 10.62 -7.37 -18.02
N VAL A 226 10.16 -6.47 -18.89
CA VAL A 226 10.04 -6.69 -20.33
C VAL A 226 11.40 -6.81 -21.00
N ARG A 227 12.38 -5.95 -20.68
CA ARG A 227 13.73 -6.04 -21.27
C ARG A 227 14.50 -7.34 -20.97
N ARG A 228 13.96 -8.19 -20.10
CA ARG A 228 14.59 -9.45 -19.67
C ARG A 228 13.96 -10.70 -20.28
N ALA A 229 12.78 -10.58 -20.87
CA ALA A 229 12.06 -11.66 -21.55
C ALA A 229 12.39 -11.65 -23.04
#